data_AF-A0A9W6N3C1-F1
#
_entry.id   AF-A0A9W6N3C1-F1
#
_cell.length_a   1.000
_cell.length_b   1.000
_cell.length_c   1.000
_cell.angle_alpha   90.00
_cell.angle_beta   90.00
_cell.angle_gamma   90.00
#
_symmetry.space_group_name_H-M   'P 1'
#
loop_
_entity.id
_entity.type
_entity.pdbx_description
1 polymer ?
#
loop_
_entity_poly.entity_id
_entity_poly.type
_entity_poly.pdbx_seq_one_letter_code
_entity_poly.pdbx_strand_id
1 'polypeptide(L)'
;MPQQDDAFARFSTLPHDDLVRKVEAHVKATGEPETLADLFHGRISKDEKFVILAKVNVPQSRRPNRDYAPCPMCVPNKFLEGRLCWFPRLECVALIGHDCANKENSQDAESEWQRRRREKEETDFLLDHLLLVQDMVAVLEDFRPVAIAARDLFRHFRSKAGSVHRELRHVAKTGAQLSVAEKVWGQLQAVGPSGFGGAAGHTRTITFGPLHGVTAVQRDFDPVRRVDAAYERLKPLLCDDDDAVLAMIEGLDEKERHTAVVFIKEAEREFGKVLAMIKDMRNFFAADNLKRIDAWGTHEDNPHQIRVDDRRIIGKNEIYITGDGARALLSPDPVLWSFQAAWPKAA
;
A
#
# COMPACT_ATOMS: atom_id res chain seq x y z
N MET A 1 -36.04 44.31 18.74
CA MET A 1 -36.39 42.88 18.65
C MET A 1 -36.02 42.25 19.97
N PRO A 2 -36.94 41.54 20.65
CA PRO A 2 -36.69 41.03 21.99
C PRO A 2 -35.55 40.02 21.94
N GLN A 3 -34.53 40.26 22.76
CA GLN A 3 -33.48 39.30 23.09
C GLN A 3 -34.18 38.12 23.79
N GLN A 4 -34.50 37.06 23.05
CA GLN A 4 -34.68 35.77 23.70
C GLN A 4 -33.32 35.46 24.35
N ASP A 5 -33.33 35.26 25.67
CA ASP A 5 -32.22 34.66 26.41
C ASP A 5 -32.06 33.23 25.88
N ASP A 6 -31.41 33.12 24.72
CA ASP A 6 -31.24 31.85 24.05
C ASP A 6 -30.28 31.00 24.90
N ALA A 7 -30.83 29.93 25.47
CA ALA A 7 -30.14 28.96 26.32
C ALA A 7 -29.23 28.05 25.48
N PHE A 8 -28.21 28.63 24.84
CA PHE A 8 -27.14 27.90 24.15
C PHE A 8 -25.79 28.13 24.82
N ALA A 9 -24.86 27.20 24.59
CA ALA A 9 -23.50 27.33 25.10
C ALA A 9 -22.71 28.34 24.26
N ARG A 10 -22.04 29.30 24.93
CA ARG A 10 -21.16 30.28 24.28
C ARG A 10 -19.71 29.83 24.31
N PHE A 11 -19.02 30.04 23.21
CA PHE A 11 -17.63 29.62 22.99
C PHE A 11 -16.82 30.80 22.45
N SER A 12 -16.05 31.45 23.32
CA SER A 12 -15.14 32.54 22.97
C SER A 12 -13.89 32.05 22.23
N THR A 13 -13.58 30.77 22.33
CA THR A 13 -12.48 30.09 21.63
C THR A 13 -13.00 28.87 20.88
N LEU A 14 -12.15 28.26 20.05
CA LEU A 14 -12.48 27.04 19.33
C LEU A 14 -12.92 25.95 20.33
N PRO A 15 -14.12 25.36 20.17
CA PRO A 15 -14.60 24.32 21.08
C PRO A 15 -13.72 23.07 21.08
N HIS A 16 -13.64 22.41 22.24
CA HIS A 16 -12.90 21.15 22.42
C HIS A 16 -13.59 19.96 21.71
N ASP A 17 -12.81 18.94 21.36
CA ASP A 17 -13.28 17.72 20.68
C ASP A 17 -14.39 16.97 21.46
N ASP A 18 -14.49 17.17 22.77
CA ASP A 18 -15.55 16.57 23.59
C ASP A 18 -16.95 17.08 23.24
N LEU A 19 -17.07 18.33 22.80
CA LEU A 19 -18.33 18.85 22.27
C LEU A 19 -18.71 18.12 20.99
N VAL A 20 -17.74 17.91 20.09
CA VAL A 20 -17.95 17.18 18.84
C VAL A 20 -18.46 15.77 19.13
N ARG A 21 -17.79 15.04 20.02
CA ARG A 21 -18.22 13.69 20.45
C ARG A 21 -19.61 13.69 21.07
N LYS A 22 -19.93 14.68 21.91
CA LYS A 22 -21.26 14.83 22.53
C LYS A 22 -22.34 15.04 21.47
N VAL A 23 -22.11 15.94 20.51
CA VAL A 23 -23.05 16.22 19.42
C VAL A 23 -23.25 14.99 18.53
N GLU A 24 -22.18 14.32 18.12
CA GLU A 24 -22.25 13.12 17.30
C GLU A 24 -22.99 11.99 18.01
N ALA A 25 -22.71 11.77 19.30
CA ALA A 25 -23.41 10.76 20.10
C ALA A 25 -24.90 11.08 20.22
N HIS A 26 -25.26 12.35 20.46
CA HIS A 26 -26.66 12.79 20.52
C HIS A 26 -27.39 12.60 19.20
N VAL A 27 -26.82 13.09 18.10
CA VAL A 27 -27.42 12.95 16.76
C VAL A 27 -27.55 11.49 16.35
N LYS A 28 -26.56 10.66 16.66
CA LYS A 28 -26.63 9.22 16.42
C LYS A 28 -27.73 8.56 17.26
N ALA A 29 -27.94 9.00 18.50
CA ALA A 29 -28.95 8.46 19.39
C ALA A 29 -30.37 8.85 18.97
N THR A 30 -30.63 10.14 18.76
CA THR A 30 -31.98 10.71 18.59
C THR A 30 -32.35 11.02 17.15
N GLY A 31 -31.39 11.34 16.28
CA GLY A 31 -31.65 11.94 14.97
C GLY A 31 -32.13 13.40 15.03
N GLU A 32 -32.15 14.02 16.21
CA GLU A 32 -32.75 15.33 16.46
C GLU A 32 -31.71 16.31 17.03
N PRO A 33 -30.81 16.86 16.20
CA PRO A 33 -29.83 17.86 16.65
C PRO A 33 -30.47 19.08 17.33
N GLU A 34 -31.69 19.44 16.95
CA GLU A 34 -32.46 20.57 17.51
C GLU A 34 -32.80 20.43 19.00
N THR A 35 -32.70 19.22 19.55
CA THR A 35 -32.99 18.96 20.98
C THR A 35 -31.76 19.12 21.87
N LEU A 36 -30.58 19.32 21.28
CA LEU A 36 -29.35 19.53 22.04
C LEU A 36 -29.19 21.01 22.41
N ALA A 37 -29.29 21.31 23.71
CA ALA A 37 -29.25 22.68 24.23
C ALA A 37 -27.92 23.40 23.95
N ASP A 38 -26.82 22.67 23.80
CA ASP A 38 -25.51 23.29 23.54
C ASP A 38 -25.42 23.93 22.14
N LEU A 39 -26.32 23.58 21.22
CA LEU A 39 -26.32 24.06 19.86
C LEU A 39 -27.19 25.31 19.70
N PHE A 40 -26.74 26.24 18.88
CA PHE A 40 -27.49 27.40 18.47
C PHE A 40 -28.47 27.04 17.34
N HIS A 41 -29.74 27.31 17.58
CA HIS A 41 -30.83 27.01 16.63
C HIS A 41 -31.45 28.26 16.00
N GLY A 42 -30.99 29.45 16.39
CA GLY A 42 -31.45 30.73 15.85
C GLY A 42 -30.97 30.97 14.43
N ARG A 43 -31.47 32.03 13.78
CA ARG A 43 -31.13 32.34 12.38
C ARG A 43 -29.69 32.84 12.25
N ILE A 44 -28.93 32.27 11.31
CA ILE A 44 -27.56 32.69 10.97
C ILE A 44 -27.55 33.26 9.53
N SER A 45 -26.75 34.31 9.31
CA SER A 45 -26.53 34.84 7.96
C SER A 45 -25.74 33.84 7.10
N LYS A 46 -26.08 33.72 5.81
CA LYS A 46 -25.32 32.86 4.88
C LYS A 46 -23.89 33.34 4.65
N ASP A 47 -23.64 34.62 4.87
CA ASP A 47 -22.32 35.26 4.73
C ASP A 47 -21.51 35.22 6.04
N GLU A 48 -22.06 34.64 7.12
CA GLU A 48 -21.32 34.46 8.36
C GLU A 48 -20.13 33.52 8.14
N LYS A 49 -18.93 33.94 8.59
CA LYS A 49 -17.73 33.10 8.54
C LYS A 49 -17.79 32.05 9.66
N PHE A 50 -17.34 30.84 9.36
CA PHE A 50 -17.40 29.72 10.29
C PHE A 50 -16.21 28.79 10.13
N VAL A 51 -16.00 27.98 11.16
CA VAL A 51 -14.99 26.93 11.21
C VAL A 51 -15.71 25.59 11.32
N ILE A 52 -15.45 24.67 10.40
CA ILE A 52 -16.01 23.32 10.50
C ILE A 52 -15.30 22.58 11.64
N LEU A 53 -16.06 22.00 12.55
CA LEU A 53 -15.57 21.12 13.61
C LEU A 53 -15.65 19.66 13.16
N ALA A 54 -16.80 19.25 12.60
CA ALA A 54 -17.03 17.89 12.11
C ALA A 54 -18.08 17.84 11.00
N LYS A 55 -18.09 16.72 10.26
CA LYS A 55 -19.16 16.37 9.32
C LYS A 55 -20.13 15.43 10.03
N VAL A 56 -21.42 15.74 9.97
CA VAL A 56 -22.45 15.03 10.72
C VAL A 56 -23.52 14.51 9.77
N ASN A 57 -23.86 13.23 9.93
CA ASN A 57 -24.98 12.60 9.24
C ASN A 57 -26.11 12.37 10.24
N VAL A 58 -27.29 12.89 9.92
CA VAL A 58 -28.51 12.76 10.73
C VAL A 58 -29.29 11.52 10.26
N PRO A 59 -29.42 10.48 11.10
CA PRO A 59 -30.11 9.26 10.71
C PRO A 59 -31.62 9.50 10.57
N GLN A 60 -32.11 9.62 9.33
CA GLN A 60 -33.52 9.89 9.03
C GLN A 60 -34.48 8.87 9.67
N SER A 61 -34.06 7.61 9.80
CA SER A 61 -34.86 6.54 10.41
C SER A 61 -35.16 6.75 11.89
N ARG A 62 -34.38 7.60 12.58
CA ARG A 62 -34.56 7.90 14.01
C ARG A 62 -35.42 9.13 14.26
N ARG A 63 -35.67 9.94 13.23
CA ARG A 63 -36.50 11.15 13.36
C ARG A 63 -37.99 10.79 13.45
N PRO A 64 -38.77 11.44 14.32
CA PRO A 64 -40.18 11.10 14.56
C PRO A 64 -41.04 11.02 13.29
N ASN A 65 -40.77 11.89 12.31
CA ASN A 65 -41.51 11.97 11.05
C ASN A 65 -40.69 11.55 9.82
N ARG A 66 -39.48 11.00 10.01
CA ARG A 66 -38.49 10.78 8.94
C ARG A 66 -38.26 12.03 8.09
N ASP A 67 -38.42 13.20 8.70
CA ASP A 67 -38.17 14.46 8.05
C ASP A 67 -36.67 14.79 8.08
N TYR A 68 -36.34 15.99 7.64
CA TYR A 68 -34.97 16.48 7.64
C TYR A 68 -34.76 17.40 8.85
N ALA A 69 -33.51 17.49 9.31
CA ALA A 69 -33.13 18.37 10.41
C ALA A 69 -33.20 19.86 10.01
N PRO A 70 -33.64 20.75 10.91
CA PRO A 70 -33.73 22.18 10.64
C PRO A 70 -32.34 22.81 10.50
N CYS A 71 -32.17 23.72 9.53
CA CYS A 71 -30.92 24.47 9.35
C CYS A 71 -31.07 25.96 9.71
N PRO A 72 -30.18 26.52 10.55
CA PRO A 72 -30.26 27.92 10.97
C PRO A 72 -29.95 28.94 9.86
N MET A 73 -29.31 28.52 8.76
CA MET A 73 -28.94 29.43 7.65
C MET A 73 -30.00 29.58 6.56
N CYS A 74 -31.03 28.74 6.56
CA CYS A 74 -31.83 28.55 5.37
C CYS A 74 -33.34 28.45 5.73
N VAL A 75 -34.25 29.02 4.92
CA VAL A 75 -35.72 28.97 5.12
C VAL A 75 -36.49 28.58 3.85
N PRO A 76 -37.40 27.57 3.88
CA PRO A 76 -37.51 26.50 4.87
C PRO A 76 -36.45 25.43 4.56
N ASN A 77 -35.55 25.10 5.49
CA ASN A 77 -34.46 24.20 5.15
C ASN A 77 -34.21 23.08 6.14
N LYS A 78 -33.72 22.03 5.53
CA LYS A 78 -33.94 20.64 5.87
C LYS A 78 -32.72 19.89 5.33
N PHE A 79 -31.88 19.32 6.20
CA PHE A 79 -30.74 18.49 5.78
C PHE A 79 -30.72 17.14 6.51
N LEU A 80 -30.03 16.18 5.89
CA LEU A 80 -29.60 14.93 6.54
C LEU A 80 -28.07 14.87 6.61
N GLU A 81 -27.38 15.56 5.71
CA GLU A 81 -25.93 15.72 5.70
C GLU A 81 -25.56 17.16 5.98
N GLY A 82 -24.79 17.35 7.04
CA GLY A 82 -24.44 18.67 7.54
C GLY A 82 -23.03 18.76 8.10
N ARG A 83 -22.73 19.95 8.59
CA ARG A 83 -21.46 20.31 9.22
C ARG A 83 -21.76 20.92 10.57
N LEU A 84 -21.04 20.43 11.58
CA LEU A 84 -20.99 21.08 12.88
C LEU A 84 -19.99 22.23 12.77
N CYS A 85 -20.45 23.45 12.96
CA CYS A 85 -19.66 24.65 12.71
C CYS A 85 -19.61 25.53 13.95
N TRP A 86 -18.43 26.06 14.26
CA TRP A 86 -18.24 27.15 15.21
C TRP A 86 -18.25 28.49 14.47
N PHE A 87 -18.97 29.46 15.02
CA PHE A 87 -19.14 30.81 14.49
C PHE A 87 -18.43 31.80 15.42
N PRO A 88 -17.18 32.21 15.13
CA PRO A 88 -16.36 32.98 16.07
C PRO A 88 -17.01 34.30 16.50
N ARG A 89 -17.64 35.02 15.57
CA ARG A 89 -18.27 36.33 15.85
C ARG A 89 -19.55 36.20 16.69
N LEU A 90 -20.27 35.08 16.54
CA LEU A 90 -21.49 34.79 17.29
C LEU A 90 -21.21 34.02 18.58
N GLU A 91 -19.97 33.59 18.78
CA GLU A 91 -19.51 32.74 19.88
C GLU A 91 -20.40 31.49 20.06
N CYS A 92 -20.89 30.90 18.96
CA CYS A 92 -21.86 29.82 19.02
C CYS A 92 -21.46 28.64 18.13
N VAL A 93 -22.03 27.47 18.40
CA VAL A 93 -21.87 26.27 17.58
C VAL A 93 -23.22 25.88 17.02
N ALA A 94 -23.32 25.63 15.72
CA ALA A 94 -24.56 25.24 15.09
C ALA A 94 -24.33 24.14 14.05
N LEU A 95 -25.39 23.38 13.79
CA LEU A 95 -25.41 22.36 12.74
C LEU A 95 -26.04 22.95 11.47
N ILE A 96 -25.27 23.02 10.39
CA ILE A 96 -25.74 23.58 9.10
C ILE A 96 -25.74 22.51 8.02
N GLY A 97 -26.63 22.65 7.02
CA GLY A 97 -26.59 21.80 5.82
C GLY A 97 -25.31 22.00 5.01
N HIS A 98 -24.88 20.98 4.27
CA HIS A 98 -23.63 20.99 3.50
C HIS A 98 -23.53 22.12 2.45
N ASP A 99 -24.66 22.62 1.94
CA ASP A 99 -24.80 23.62 0.87
C ASP A 99 -25.44 24.94 1.34
N CYS A 100 -25.59 25.13 2.65
CA CYS A 100 -26.43 26.20 3.19
C CYS A 100 -25.74 27.56 3.31
N ALA A 101 -24.41 27.59 3.42
CA ALA A 101 -23.63 28.82 3.49
C ALA A 101 -23.25 29.35 2.10
N ASN A 102 -22.75 30.58 2.05
CA ASN A 102 -22.13 31.13 0.84
C ASN A 102 -21.02 30.18 0.33
N LYS A 103 -20.90 30.03 -1.00
CA LYS A 103 -19.94 29.13 -1.64
C LYS A 103 -18.50 29.43 -1.26
N GLU A 104 -18.11 30.71 -1.22
CA GLU A 104 -16.75 31.13 -0.87
C GLU A 104 -16.43 30.77 0.59
N ASN A 105 -17.31 31.16 1.53
CA ASN A 105 -17.17 30.79 2.94
C ASN A 105 -17.10 29.28 3.15
N SER A 106 -17.91 28.51 2.40
CA SER A 106 -17.90 27.05 2.48
C SER A 106 -16.59 26.44 1.98
N GLN A 107 -16.01 26.99 0.91
CA GLN A 107 -14.73 26.53 0.35
C GLN A 107 -13.55 26.85 1.26
N ASP A 108 -13.53 28.05 1.84
CA ASP A 108 -12.51 28.46 2.82
C ASP A 108 -12.56 27.55 4.05
N ALA A 109 -13.76 27.37 4.62
CA ALA A 109 -13.94 26.57 5.83
C ALA A 109 -13.65 25.08 5.60
N GLU A 110 -13.98 24.54 4.42
CA GLU A 110 -13.63 23.16 4.06
C GLU A 110 -12.11 23.01 3.87
N SER A 111 -11.45 23.94 3.20
CA SER A 111 -9.98 23.89 3.01
C SER A 111 -9.25 23.94 4.34
N GLU A 112 -9.66 24.83 5.24
CA GLU A 112 -9.09 24.93 6.58
C GLU A 112 -9.38 23.69 7.45
N TRP A 113 -10.57 23.10 7.32
CA TRP A 113 -10.88 21.83 7.99
C TRP A 113 -10.03 20.68 7.49
N GLN A 114 -9.86 20.55 6.17
CA GLN A 114 -9.00 19.53 5.57
C GLN A 114 -7.54 19.71 5.98
N ARG A 115 -7.05 20.96 6.06
CA ARG A 115 -5.70 21.29 6.53
C ARG A 115 -5.49 20.86 7.97
N ARG A 116 -6.34 21.29 8.91
CA ARG A 116 -6.26 20.90 10.33
C ARG A 116 -6.42 19.40 10.56
N ARG A 117 -7.31 18.76 9.80
CA ARG A 117 -7.51 17.32 9.88
C ARG A 117 -6.27 16.56 9.41
N ARG A 118 -5.69 16.95 8.27
CA ARG A 118 -4.43 16.37 7.78
C ARG A 118 -3.31 16.57 8.77
N GLU A 119 -3.15 17.78 9.29
CA GLU A 119 -2.15 18.10 10.31
C GLU A 119 -2.27 17.19 11.53
N LYS A 120 -3.48 17.02 12.07
CA LYS A 120 -3.73 16.10 13.19
C LYS A 120 -3.41 14.65 12.82
N GLU A 121 -3.91 14.16 11.69
CA GLU A 121 -3.66 12.78 11.22
C GLU A 121 -2.16 12.49 10.99
N GLU A 122 -1.42 13.47 10.47
CA GLU A 122 0.02 13.35 10.26
C GLU A 122 0.80 13.41 11.58
N THR A 123 0.44 14.31 12.49
CA THR A 123 1.07 14.40 13.81
C THR A 123 0.84 13.12 14.62
N ASP A 124 -0.41 12.63 14.67
CA ASP A 124 -0.76 11.38 15.35
C ASP A 124 0.06 10.21 14.74
N PHE A 125 0.14 10.14 13.40
CA PHE A 125 0.97 9.14 12.74
C PHE A 125 2.45 9.24 13.11
N LEU A 126 3.03 10.44 13.16
CA LEU A 126 4.44 10.62 13.51
C LEU A 126 4.71 10.26 14.96
N LEU A 127 3.82 10.60 15.89
CA LEU A 127 3.92 10.19 17.29
C LEU A 127 4.00 8.67 17.44
N ASP A 128 3.17 7.94 16.68
CA ASP A 128 3.13 6.48 16.73
C ASP A 128 4.34 5.80 16.06
N HIS A 129 5.02 6.46 15.13
CA HIS A 129 6.01 5.82 14.24
C HIS A 129 7.44 6.32 14.39
N LEU A 130 7.69 7.55 14.84
CA LEU A 130 9.05 8.10 14.90
C LEU A 130 9.96 7.31 15.84
N LEU A 131 9.43 6.84 16.98
CA LEU A 131 10.18 5.96 17.90
C LEU A 131 10.57 4.63 17.27
N LEU A 132 9.81 4.16 16.28
CA LEU A 132 10.08 2.90 15.58
C LEU A 132 11.11 3.08 14.46
N VAL A 133 11.47 4.31 14.07
CA VAL A 133 12.39 4.57 12.95
C VAL A 133 13.76 3.95 13.21
N GLN A 134 14.25 3.98 14.45
CA GLN A 134 15.51 3.36 14.82
C GLN A 134 15.48 1.84 14.57
N ASP A 135 14.43 1.16 15.02
CA ASP A 135 14.24 -0.28 14.78
C ASP A 135 14.06 -0.59 13.29
N MET A 136 13.35 0.27 12.55
CA MET A 136 13.18 0.12 11.10
C MET A 136 14.52 0.22 10.37
N VAL A 137 15.37 1.16 10.78
CA VAL A 137 16.72 1.32 10.24
C VAL A 137 17.59 0.10 10.57
N ALA A 138 17.57 -0.38 11.81
CA ALA A 138 18.29 -1.60 12.20
C ALA A 138 17.85 -2.81 11.36
N VAL A 139 16.54 -2.97 11.10
CA VAL A 139 16.02 -4.02 10.21
C VAL A 139 16.56 -3.88 8.78
N LEU A 140 16.68 -2.66 8.24
CA LEU A 140 17.25 -2.43 6.91
C LEU A 140 18.75 -2.76 6.88
N GLU A 141 19.50 -2.40 7.91
CA GLU A 141 20.92 -2.72 8.04
C GLU A 141 21.16 -4.24 8.11
N ASP A 142 20.41 -4.94 8.95
CA ASP A 142 20.45 -6.40 9.08
C ASP A 142 20.02 -7.12 7.81
N PHE A 143 19.09 -6.52 7.05
CA PHE A 143 18.61 -7.08 5.79
C PHE A 143 19.55 -6.80 4.61
N ARG A 144 20.42 -5.79 4.71
CA ARG A 144 21.28 -5.38 3.61
C ARG A 144 22.23 -6.49 3.11
N PRO A 145 22.88 -7.30 3.96
CA PRO A 145 23.65 -8.47 3.52
C PRO A 145 22.84 -9.46 2.68
N VAL A 146 21.56 -9.68 3.02
CA VAL A 146 20.63 -10.55 2.29
C VAL A 146 20.39 -10.02 0.87
N ALA A 147 20.17 -8.71 0.75
CA ALA A 147 19.98 -8.05 -0.54
C ALA A 147 21.25 -8.11 -1.41
N ILE A 148 22.44 -7.97 -0.80
CA ILE A 148 23.73 -8.11 -1.50
C ILE A 148 23.89 -9.53 -2.04
N ALA A 149 23.70 -10.54 -1.20
CA ALA A 149 23.78 -11.95 -1.59
C ALA A 149 22.80 -12.28 -2.73
N ALA A 150 21.56 -11.79 -2.66
CA ALA A 150 20.58 -11.94 -3.73
C ALA A 150 21.06 -11.30 -5.05
N ARG A 151 21.52 -10.04 -5.00
CA ARG A 151 22.00 -9.32 -6.19
C ARG A 151 23.19 -10.04 -6.83
N ASP A 152 24.12 -10.53 -6.02
CA ASP A 152 25.34 -11.18 -6.50
C ASP A 152 25.02 -12.56 -7.10
N LEU A 153 24.13 -13.33 -6.49
CA LEU A 153 23.60 -14.57 -7.06
C LEU A 153 22.91 -14.31 -8.41
N PHE A 154 22.07 -13.28 -8.51
CA PHE A 154 21.41 -12.90 -9.76
C PHE A 154 22.43 -12.52 -10.85
N ARG A 155 23.41 -11.68 -10.52
CA ARG A 155 24.47 -11.27 -11.47
C ARG A 155 25.30 -12.46 -11.93
N HIS A 156 25.63 -13.37 -11.02
CA HIS A 156 26.37 -14.59 -11.36
C HIS A 156 25.55 -15.49 -12.28
N PHE A 157 24.28 -15.73 -11.96
CA PHE A 157 23.36 -16.51 -12.80
C PHE A 157 23.23 -15.90 -14.20
N ARG A 158 22.93 -14.60 -14.30
CA ARG A 158 22.79 -13.91 -15.57
C ARG A 158 24.07 -13.90 -16.42
N SER A 159 25.23 -13.75 -15.80
CA SER A 159 26.51 -13.66 -16.52
C SER A 159 27.05 -15.02 -16.94
N LYS A 160 26.95 -16.05 -16.08
CA LYS A 160 27.51 -17.38 -16.34
C LYS A 160 26.54 -18.34 -17.04
N ALA A 161 25.23 -18.17 -16.84
CA ALA A 161 24.18 -18.95 -17.51
C ALA A 161 23.32 -18.06 -18.42
N GLY A 162 23.95 -17.15 -19.18
CA GLY A 162 23.24 -16.12 -19.94
C GLY A 162 22.28 -16.65 -21.01
N SER A 163 22.58 -17.79 -21.65
CA SER A 163 21.64 -18.47 -22.57
C SER A 163 20.40 -18.95 -21.82
N VAL A 164 20.60 -19.77 -20.79
CA VAL A 164 19.53 -20.31 -19.93
C VAL A 164 18.67 -19.21 -19.32
N HIS A 165 19.28 -18.14 -18.81
CA HIS A 165 18.56 -16.99 -18.26
C HIS A 165 17.68 -16.30 -19.32
N ARG A 166 18.14 -16.17 -20.58
CA ARG A 166 17.31 -15.57 -21.64
C ARG A 166 16.11 -16.43 -21.98
N GLU A 167 16.28 -17.75 -22.05
CA GLU A 167 15.19 -18.68 -22.33
C GLU A 167 14.15 -18.70 -21.22
N LEU A 168 14.57 -18.83 -19.96
CA LEU A 168 13.64 -18.78 -18.83
C LEU A 168 12.95 -17.41 -18.70
N ARG A 169 13.64 -16.33 -19.08
CA ARG A 169 13.00 -15.01 -19.18
C ARG A 169 11.97 -14.93 -20.30
N HIS A 170 12.20 -15.60 -21.42
CA HIS A 170 11.20 -15.71 -22.48
C HIS A 170 9.96 -16.44 -21.97
N VAL A 171 10.15 -17.59 -21.30
CA VAL A 171 9.05 -18.33 -20.63
C VAL A 171 8.31 -17.47 -19.62
N ALA A 172 9.01 -16.70 -18.79
CA ALA A 172 8.39 -15.79 -17.83
C ALA A 172 7.50 -14.72 -18.49
N LYS A 173 7.83 -14.27 -19.70
CA LYS A 173 7.02 -13.30 -20.46
C LYS A 173 5.80 -13.94 -21.13
N THR A 174 5.85 -15.22 -21.46
CA THR A 174 4.77 -15.96 -22.16
C THR A 174 3.80 -16.66 -21.21
N GLY A 175 3.71 -16.19 -19.97
CA GLY A 175 2.77 -16.71 -18.96
C GLY A 175 3.40 -17.57 -17.88
N ALA A 176 4.74 -17.65 -17.83
CA ALA A 176 5.49 -18.39 -16.83
C ALA A 176 5.06 -19.87 -16.72
N GLN A 177 4.77 -20.51 -17.85
CA GLN A 177 4.42 -21.93 -17.91
C GLN A 177 5.50 -22.69 -18.69
N LEU A 178 6.15 -23.65 -18.04
CA LEU A 178 7.11 -24.54 -18.66
C LEU A 178 6.34 -25.58 -19.49
N SER A 179 6.44 -25.48 -20.81
CA SER A 179 5.79 -26.40 -21.74
C SER A 179 6.65 -26.62 -22.99
N VAL A 180 6.44 -27.75 -23.65
CA VAL A 180 7.11 -28.13 -24.91
C VAL A 180 6.04 -28.58 -25.90
N ALA A 181 6.15 -28.14 -27.15
CA ALA A 181 5.31 -28.61 -28.25
C ALA A 181 5.95 -29.85 -28.89
N GLU A 182 5.42 -31.03 -28.57
CA GLU A 182 5.86 -32.31 -29.12
C GLU A 182 5.18 -32.56 -30.47
N LYS A 183 5.96 -33.05 -31.44
CA LYS A 183 5.44 -33.46 -32.75
C LYS A 183 5.01 -34.92 -32.68
N VAL A 184 3.71 -35.18 -32.75
CA VAL A 184 3.18 -36.54 -32.74
C VAL A 184 3.28 -37.13 -34.14
N TRP A 185 4.23 -38.03 -34.35
CA TRP A 185 4.37 -38.78 -35.60
C TRP A 185 3.60 -40.10 -35.52
N GLY A 186 2.52 -40.23 -36.32
CA GLY A 186 1.86 -41.51 -36.56
C GLY A 186 0.54 -41.75 -35.84
N GLN A 187 -0.55 -41.28 -36.46
CA GLN A 187 -1.87 -41.94 -36.60
C GLN A 187 -2.86 -40.85 -37.06
N LEU A 188 -2.76 -40.47 -38.33
CA LEU A 188 -3.81 -39.68 -38.96
C LEU A 188 -4.94 -40.64 -39.35
N GLN A 189 -5.96 -40.76 -38.49
CA GLN A 189 -7.29 -40.99 -39.01
C GLN A 189 -7.72 -39.69 -39.69
N ALA A 190 -7.81 -39.73 -41.02
CA ALA A 190 -8.24 -38.62 -41.86
C ALA A 190 -9.70 -38.24 -41.52
N VAL A 191 -9.90 -37.41 -40.50
CA VAL A 191 -11.20 -36.83 -40.15
C VAL A 191 -11.05 -35.32 -40.23
N GLY A 192 -10.92 -34.82 -41.46
CA GLY A 192 -10.88 -33.40 -41.78
C GLY A 192 -11.64 -33.15 -43.08
N PRO A 193 -12.38 -32.04 -43.20
CA PRO A 193 -13.09 -31.70 -44.43
C PRO A 193 -12.11 -31.66 -45.61
N SER A 194 -12.50 -32.33 -46.70
CA SER A 194 -11.75 -32.44 -47.96
C SER A 194 -11.30 -31.07 -48.45
N GLY A 195 -10.07 -30.66 -48.14
CA GLY A 195 -9.52 -29.35 -48.54
C GLY A 195 -8.36 -28.82 -47.70
N PHE A 196 -8.21 -29.27 -46.44
CA PHE A 196 -7.03 -28.94 -45.62
C PHE A 196 -5.87 -29.94 -45.87
N GLY A 197 -5.35 -29.95 -47.11
CA GLY A 197 -4.31 -30.88 -47.58
C GLY A 197 -2.86 -30.48 -47.25
N GLY A 198 -2.62 -29.79 -46.14
CA GLY A 198 -1.28 -29.54 -45.65
C GLY A 198 -0.83 -30.69 -44.75
N ALA A 199 0.38 -31.21 -44.93
CA ALA A 199 1.03 -32.15 -44.02
C ALA A 199 1.37 -31.47 -42.67
N ALA A 200 0.36 -30.93 -41.99
CA ALA A 200 0.48 -30.31 -40.69
C ALA A 200 0.60 -31.43 -39.66
N GLY A 201 1.84 -31.69 -39.22
CA GLY A 201 2.07 -32.58 -38.09
C GLY A 201 1.26 -32.10 -36.89
N HIS A 202 0.51 -33.00 -36.26
CA HIS A 202 -0.20 -32.68 -35.03
C HIS A 202 0.83 -32.38 -33.93
N THR A 203 0.72 -31.21 -33.34
CA THR A 203 1.49 -30.86 -32.15
C THR A 203 0.64 -31.07 -30.91
N ARG A 204 1.22 -31.69 -29.87
CA ARG A 204 0.62 -31.70 -28.53
C ARG A 204 1.50 -30.92 -27.59
N THR A 205 0.89 -30.15 -26.68
CA THR A 205 1.64 -29.38 -25.68
C THR A 205 1.80 -30.20 -24.41
N ILE A 206 3.03 -30.60 -24.09
CA ILE A 206 3.36 -31.17 -22.78
C ILE A 206 3.58 -30.03 -21.80
N THR A 207 2.91 -30.07 -20.66
CA THR A 207 3.02 -29.06 -19.60
C THR A 207 3.76 -29.62 -18.39
N PHE A 208 4.87 -28.99 -18.00
CA PHE A 208 5.67 -29.35 -16.83
C PHE A 208 5.23 -28.59 -15.57
N GLY A 209 4.52 -27.47 -15.75
CA GLY A 209 3.96 -26.65 -14.68
C GLY A 209 4.49 -25.21 -14.70
N PRO A 210 4.14 -24.39 -13.69
CA PRO A 210 4.52 -22.99 -13.66
C PRO A 210 6.01 -22.81 -13.37
N LEU A 211 6.62 -21.75 -13.88
CA LEU A 211 7.94 -21.27 -13.48
C LEU A 211 7.76 -20.36 -12.25
N HIS A 212 8.19 -20.82 -11.08
CA HIS A 212 8.21 -19.98 -9.89
C HIS A 212 9.45 -19.09 -9.87
N GLY A 213 9.34 -17.95 -9.19
CA GLY A 213 10.50 -17.08 -8.97
C GLY A 213 10.91 -16.27 -10.19
N VAL A 214 9.94 -15.74 -10.94
CA VAL A 214 10.18 -14.99 -12.18
C VAL A 214 11.12 -13.80 -11.98
N THR A 215 11.21 -13.25 -10.75
CA THR A 215 12.15 -12.19 -10.40
C THR A 215 13.61 -12.58 -10.66
N ALA A 216 13.98 -13.85 -10.50
CA ALA A 216 15.36 -14.32 -10.73
C ALA A 216 15.80 -14.28 -12.21
N VAL A 217 14.86 -14.12 -13.15
CA VAL A 217 15.12 -14.05 -14.60
C VAL A 217 14.72 -12.70 -15.21
N GLN A 218 14.40 -11.70 -14.38
CA GLN A 218 14.03 -10.37 -14.87
C GLN A 218 15.22 -9.64 -15.52
N ARG A 219 14.92 -8.52 -16.21
CA ARG A 219 15.97 -7.69 -16.80
C ARG A 219 16.84 -7.07 -15.72
N ASP A 220 16.21 -6.55 -14.68
CA ASP A 220 16.81 -5.68 -13.70
C ASP A 220 16.42 -6.21 -12.33
N PHE A 221 17.41 -6.45 -11.50
CA PHE A 221 17.25 -6.93 -10.13
C PHE A 221 18.32 -6.26 -9.28
N ASP A 222 17.88 -5.26 -8.51
CA ASP A 222 18.74 -4.50 -7.62
C ASP A 222 18.02 -4.22 -6.30
N PRO A 223 17.90 -5.26 -5.43
CA PRO A 223 17.30 -5.11 -4.12
C PRO A 223 18.12 -4.18 -3.21
N VAL A 224 19.45 -4.13 -3.39
CA VAL A 224 20.35 -3.28 -2.58
C VAL A 224 19.99 -1.81 -2.75
N ARG A 225 19.84 -1.35 -4.00
CA ARG A 225 19.44 0.04 -4.28
C ARG A 225 18.11 0.42 -3.61
N ARG A 226 17.17 -0.52 -3.49
CA ARG A 226 15.88 -0.27 -2.84
C ARG A 226 15.99 -0.22 -1.32
N VAL A 227 16.80 -1.09 -0.72
CA VAL A 227 17.11 -1.07 0.72
C VAL A 227 17.82 0.23 1.07
N ASP A 228 18.87 0.59 0.34
CA ASP A 228 19.62 1.84 0.56
C ASP A 228 18.70 3.07 0.38
N ALA A 229 17.78 3.06 -0.59
CA ALA A 229 16.81 4.15 -0.76
C ALA A 229 15.75 4.23 0.35
N ALA A 230 15.40 3.11 1.00
CA ALA A 230 14.52 3.13 2.17
C ALA A 230 15.29 3.65 3.40
N TYR A 231 16.55 3.23 3.57
CA TYR A 231 17.44 3.69 4.63
C TYR A 231 17.65 5.21 4.57
N GLU A 232 18.01 5.75 3.40
CA GLU A 232 18.25 7.19 3.22
C GLU A 232 16.98 8.05 3.43
N ARG A 233 15.78 7.48 3.29
CA ARG A 233 14.52 8.16 3.63
C ARG A 233 14.28 8.24 5.14
N LEU A 234 14.65 7.19 5.86
CA LEU A 234 14.44 7.09 7.30
C LEU A 234 15.52 7.81 8.11
N LYS A 235 16.75 7.86 7.60
CA LYS A 235 17.90 8.46 8.27
C LYS A 235 17.67 9.89 8.81
N PRO A 236 17.01 10.83 8.10
CA PRO A 236 16.74 12.17 8.62
C PRO A 236 15.71 12.20 9.77
N LEU A 237 15.00 11.10 10.00
CA LEU A 237 13.92 10.96 10.98
C LEU A 237 14.35 10.15 12.22
N LEU A 238 15.65 9.88 12.36
CA LEU A 238 16.20 9.22 13.54
C LEU A 238 16.10 10.16 14.74
N CYS A 239 15.44 9.68 15.81
CA CYS A 239 15.37 10.30 17.11
C CYS A 239 15.91 9.33 18.16
N ASP A 240 16.62 9.84 19.15
CA ASP A 240 17.24 9.01 20.20
C ASP A 240 16.25 8.64 21.33
N ASP A 241 15.26 9.49 21.60
CA ASP A 241 14.28 9.34 22.68
C ASP A 241 12.94 10.08 22.38
N ASP A 242 11.98 9.92 23.30
CA ASP A 242 10.64 10.54 23.23
C ASP A 242 10.71 12.07 23.19
N ASP A 243 11.63 12.68 23.94
CA ASP A 243 11.79 14.13 23.99
C ASP A 243 12.29 14.67 22.64
N ALA A 244 13.22 13.97 21.98
CA ALA A 244 13.69 14.29 20.65
C ALA A 244 12.60 14.15 19.59
N VAL A 245 11.69 13.16 19.74
CA VAL A 245 10.52 13.01 18.85
C VAL A 245 9.58 14.19 18.99
N LEU A 246 9.23 14.59 20.21
CA LEU A 246 8.36 15.75 20.44
C LEU A 246 8.99 17.03 19.89
N ALA A 247 10.27 17.27 20.18
CA ALA A 247 10.99 18.43 19.65
C ALA A 247 11.07 18.45 18.12
N MET A 248 11.22 17.27 17.48
CA MET A 248 11.18 17.17 16.02
C MET A 248 9.80 17.56 15.50
N ILE A 249 8.73 16.96 16.02
CA ILE A 249 7.35 17.24 15.57
C ILE A 249 6.99 18.72 15.73
N GLU A 250 7.34 19.34 16.86
CA GLU A 250 7.11 20.76 17.11
C GLU A 250 7.86 21.68 16.12
N GLY A 251 9.01 21.22 15.61
CA GLY A 251 9.84 21.97 14.66
C GLY A 251 9.45 21.85 13.19
N LEU A 252 8.61 20.87 12.81
CA LEU A 252 8.26 20.59 11.42
C LEU A 252 7.17 21.54 10.91
N ASP A 253 7.39 22.17 9.76
CA ASP A 253 6.31 22.84 9.03
C ASP A 253 5.34 21.83 8.37
N GLU A 254 4.24 22.33 7.77
CA GLU A 254 3.23 21.47 7.13
C GLU A 254 3.83 20.57 6.03
N LYS A 255 4.79 21.08 5.27
CA LYS A 255 5.40 20.36 4.15
C LYS A 255 6.41 19.33 4.66
N GLU A 256 7.21 19.68 5.64
CA GLU A 256 8.20 18.81 6.26
C GLU A 256 7.52 17.66 7.00
N ARG A 257 6.46 17.95 7.77
CA ARG A 257 5.62 16.95 8.43
C ARG A 257 5.03 15.96 7.44
N HIS A 258 4.40 16.46 6.37
CA HIS A 258 3.89 15.59 5.30
C HIS A 258 5.00 14.73 4.68
N THR A 259 6.17 15.31 4.44
CA THR A 259 7.33 14.63 3.85
C THR A 259 7.82 13.51 4.77
N ALA A 260 7.89 13.73 6.09
CA ALA A 260 8.28 12.71 7.07
C ALA A 260 7.31 11.53 7.05
N VAL A 261 6.00 11.79 7.04
CA VAL A 261 4.96 10.74 6.92
C VAL A 261 5.13 9.94 5.63
N VAL A 262 5.36 10.62 4.50
CA VAL A 262 5.60 9.97 3.21
C VAL A 262 6.85 9.11 3.27
N PHE A 263 7.96 9.61 3.84
CA PHE A 263 9.21 8.86 3.94
C PHE A 263 9.06 7.54 4.70
N ILE A 264 8.39 7.55 5.85
CA ILE A 264 8.13 6.34 6.65
C ILE A 264 7.28 5.34 5.84
N LYS A 265 6.16 5.79 5.26
CA LYS A 265 5.26 4.94 4.45
C LYS A 265 5.94 4.38 3.21
N GLU A 266 6.78 5.18 2.55
CA GLU A 266 7.53 4.74 1.38
C GLU A 266 8.62 3.72 1.75
N ALA A 267 9.30 3.90 2.88
CA ALA A 267 10.30 2.96 3.36
C ALA A 267 9.68 1.60 3.67
N GLU A 268 8.56 1.56 4.40
CA GLU A 268 7.79 0.32 4.66
C GLU A 268 7.39 -0.37 3.34
N ARG A 269 6.81 0.40 2.41
CA ARG A 269 6.36 -0.11 1.11
C ARG A 269 7.52 -0.67 0.29
N GLU A 270 8.67 0.01 0.25
CA GLU A 270 9.85 -0.47 -0.47
C GLU A 270 10.45 -1.71 0.19
N PHE A 271 10.54 -1.76 1.52
CA PHE A 271 10.98 -2.95 2.24
C PHE A 271 10.08 -4.15 1.92
N GLY A 272 8.76 -3.97 1.98
CA GLY A 272 7.79 -5.02 1.61
C GLY A 272 7.97 -5.53 0.18
N LYS A 273 8.24 -4.64 -0.78
CA LYS A 273 8.55 -5.03 -2.17
C LYS A 273 9.86 -5.82 -2.26
N VAL A 274 10.93 -5.39 -1.59
CA VAL A 274 12.22 -6.11 -1.63
C VAL A 274 12.09 -7.48 -0.97
N LEU A 275 11.39 -7.58 0.15
CA LEU A 275 11.13 -8.85 0.82
C LEU A 275 10.35 -9.81 -0.09
N ALA A 276 9.32 -9.32 -0.79
CA ALA A 276 8.58 -10.11 -1.78
C ALA A 276 9.48 -10.56 -2.96
N MET A 277 10.33 -9.67 -3.48
CA MET A 277 11.30 -9.99 -4.55
C MET A 277 12.29 -11.07 -4.12
N ILE A 278 12.82 -10.99 -2.90
CA ILE A 278 13.75 -11.99 -2.36
C ILE A 278 13.04 -13.33 -2.13
N LYS A 279 11.81 -13.32 -1.60
CA LYS A 279 11.00 -14.55 -1.47
C LYS A 279 10.74 -15.21 -2.83
N ASP A 280 10.38 -14.42 -3.85
CA ASP A 280 10.20 -14.93 -5.20
C ASP A 280 11.51 -15.51 -5.76
N MET A 281 12.64 -14.82 -5.59
CA MET A 281 13.95 -15.34 -5.97
C MET A 281 14.30 -16.65 -5.25
N ARG A 282 13.99 -16.80 -3.96
CA ARG A 282 14.16 -18.07 -3.22
C ARG A 282 13.32 -19.19 -3.84
N ASN A 283 12.08 -18.88 -4.23
CA ASN A 283 11.21 -19.85 -4.90
C ASN A 283 11.75 -20.30 -6.26
N PHE A 284 12.48 -19.43 -6.97
CA PHE A 284 13.17 -19.82 -8.21
C PHE A 284 14.16 -20.96 -7.96
N PHE A 285 14.99 -20.80 -6.92
CA PHE A 285 16.04 -21.75 -6.54
C PHE A 285 15.55 -22.86 -5.60
N ALA A 286 14.23 -23.02 -5.43
CA ALA A 286 13.66 -24.13 -4.68
C ALA A 286 13.85 -25.45 -5.45
N ALA A 287 14.16 -26.54 -4.74
CA ALA A 287 14.49 -27.83 -5.33
C ALA A 287 13.40 -28.34 -6.32
N ASP A 288 12.12 -28.17 -5.98
CA ASP A 288 11.03 -28.61 -6.85
C ASP A 288 10.93 -27.79 -8.14
N ASN A 289 11.24 -26.48 -8.08
CA ASN A 289 11.28 -25.63 -9.27
C ASN A 289 12.50 -25.97 -10.14
N LEU A 290 13.67 -26.21 -9.52
CA LEU A 290 14.88 -26.62 -10.24
C LEU A 290 14.69 -27.97 -10.96
N LYS A 291 14.08 -28.97 -10.30
CA LYS A 291 13.72 -30.25 -10.93
C LYS A 291 12.75 -30.07 -12.09
N ARG A 292 11.79 -29.16 -11.96
CA ARG A 292 10.83 -28.85 -13.04
C ARG A 292 11.51 -28.20 -14.24
N ILE A 293 12.44 -27.28 -13.99
CA ILE A 293 13.26 -26.65 -15.04
C ILE A 293 14.15 -27.70 -15.72
N ASP A 294 14.75 -28.62 -14.96
CA ASP A 294 15.56 -29.72 -15.53
C ASP A 294 14.72 -30.65 -16.42
N ALA A 295 13.55 -31.09 -15.92
CA ALA A 295 12.64 -31.96 -16.68
C ALA A 295 12.14 -31.28 -17.97
N TRP A 296 11.83 -29.98 -17.90
CA TRP A 296 11.47 -29.19 -19.08
C TRP A 296 12.65 -29.04 -20.04
N GLY A 297 13.84 -28.71 -19.53
CA GLY A 297 15.04 -28.40 -20.30
C GLY A 297 15.69 -29.61 -20.98
N THR A 298 15.52 -30.80 -20.40
CA THR A 298 16.06 -32.07 -20.91
C THR A 298 15.07 -32.85 -21.78
N HIS A 299 13.86 -32.33 -22.00
CA HIS A 299 12.90 -32.95 -22.90
C HIS A 299 13.45 -32.99 -24.33
N GLU A 300 13.23 -34.09 -25.05
CA GLU A 300 13.80 -34.33 -26.38
C GLU A 300 13.37 -33.29 -27.42
N ASP A 301 12.11 -32.85 -27.36
CA ASP A 301 11.58 -31.80 -28.24
C ASP A 301 11.87 -30.36 -27.75
N ASN A 302 12.59 -30.16 -26.64
CA ASN A 302 12.92 -28.80 -26.21
C ASN A 302 14.00 -28.22 -27.15
N PRO A 303 13.73 -27.08 -27.84
CA PRO A 303 14.70 -26.45 -28.72
C PRO A 303 15.97 -25.98 -28.00
N HIS A 304 15.91 -25.77 -26.69
CA HIS A 304 17.03 -25.34 -25.85
C HIS A 304 17.32 -26.40 -24.80
N GLN A 305 18.43 -27.10 -24.97
CA GLN A 305 18.83 -28.16 -24.05
C GLN A 305 19.39 -27.54 -22.78
N ILE A 306 18.59 -27.57 -21.72
CA ILE A 306 18.92 -27.01 -20.42
C ILE A 306 18.96 -28.14 -19.40
N ARG A 307 20.03 -28.20 -18.63
CA ARG A 307 20.18 -29.16 -17.54
C ARG A 307 20.50 -28.43 -16.24
N VAL A 308 19.84 -28.85 -15.17
CA VAL A 308 19.97 -28.29 -13.82
C VAL A 308 20.20 -29.43 -12.84
N ASP A 309 21.34 -29.39 -12.14
CA ASP A 309 21.71 -30.38 -11.12
C ASP A 309 21.88 -29.65 -9.77
N ASP A 310 21.00 -29.98 -8.81
CA ASP A 310 20.97 -29.41 -7.45
C ASP A 310 21.72 -30.34 -6.48
N ARG A 311 22.94 -29.95 -6.09
CA ARG A 311 23.81 -30.74 -5.21
C ARG A 311 23.93 -30.09 -3.84
N ARG A 312 23.57 -30.85 -2.81
CA ARG A 312 23.74 -30.44 -1.41
C ARG A 312 24.97 -31.12 -0.82
N ILE A 313 26.04 -30.37 -0.65
CA ILE A 313 27.30 -30.84 -0.06
C ILE A 313 27.40 -30.21 1.31
N ILE A 314 27.36 -31.01 2.39
CA ILE A 314 27.49 -30.63 3.82
C ILE A 314 27.56 -29.10 4.06
N GLY A 315 26.41 -28.47 4.27
CA GLY A 315 26.30 -27.04 4.60
C GLY A 315 26.37 -26.06 3.41
N LYS A 316 26.57 -26.54 2.19
CA LYS A 316 26.58 -25.76 0.94
C LYS A 316 25.56 -26.31 -0.04
N ASN A 317 24.84 -25.38 -0.68
CA ASN A 317 23.99 -25.71 -1.82
C ASN A 317 24.72 -25.28 -3.10
N GLU A 318 24.93 -26.22 -4.02
CA GLU A 318 25.60 -26.00 -5.30
C GLU A 318 24.66 -26.37 -6.44
N ILE A 319 24.31 -25.38 -7.26
CA ILE A 319 23.39 -25.55 -8.38
C ILE A 319 24.19 -25.44 -9.67
N TYR A 320 24.30 -26.55 -10.39
CA TYR A 320 24.95 -26.60 -11.69
C TYR A 320 23.90 -26.39 -12.78
N ILE A 321 24.08 -25.36 -13.60
CA ILE A 321 23.20 -25.05 -14.72
C ILE A 321 24.02 -25.07 -16.00
N THR A 322 23.57 -25.85 -16.99
CA THR A 322 24.18 -25.89 -18.32
C THR A 322 23.12 -25.69 -19.40
N GLY A 323 23.47 -24.98 -20.47
CA GLY A 323 22.65 -24.93 -21.68
C GLY A 323 23.32 -24.15 -22.79
N ASP A 324 23.14 -24.57 -24.05
CA ASP A 324 23.67 -23.96 -25.29
C ASP A 324 24.97 -23.14 -25.11
N GLY A 325 26.07 -23.83 -24.78
CA GLY A 325 27.40 -23.23 -24.65
C GLY A 325 27.68 -22.46 -23.34
N ALA A 326 26.73 -22.44 -22.40
CA ALA A 326 26.90 -21.85 -21.07
C ALA A 326 26.95 -22.91 -19.98
N ARG A 327 27.77 -22.66 -18.96
CA ARG A 327 27.86 -23.45 -17.74
C ARG A 327 28.05 -22.52 -16.55
N ALA A 328 27.20 -22.65 -15.55
CA ALA A 328 27.30 -21.94 -14.29
C ALA A 328 27.29 -22.93 -13.12
N LEU A 329 28.12 -22.63 -12.12
CA LEU A 329 28.02 -23.19 -10.79
C LEU A 329 27.56 -22.06 -9.88
N LEU A 330 26.34 -22.17 -9.37
CA LEU A 330 25.77 -21.19 -8.45
C LEU A 330 25.87 -21.73 -7.03
N SER A 331 26.33 -20.89 -6.11
CA SER A 331 26.39 -21.23 -4.69
C SER A 331 25.61 -20.17 -3.92
N PRO A 332 24.29 -20.36 -3.72
CA PRO A 332 23.50 -19.41 -2.95
C PRO A 332 24.04 -19.25 -1.53
N ASP A 333 24.28 -18.02 -1.10
CA ASP A 333 24.78 -17.72 0.24
C ASP A 333 23.73 -18.09 1.30
N PRO A 334 24.06 -18.83 2.37
CA PRO A 334 23.12 -19.17 3.43
C PRO A 334 22.39 -17.98 4.06
N VAL A 335 22.98 -16.79 4.08
CA VAL A 335 22.36 -15.57 4.61
C VAL A 335 21.05 -15.23 3.89
N LEU A 336 20.98 -15.56 2.60
CA LEU A 336 19.79 -15.33 1.81
C LEU A 336 18.65 -16.28 2.20
N TRP A 337 18.84 -17.26 3.10
CA TRP A 337 17.80 -18.16 3.62
C TRP A 337 17.50 -17.96 5.11
N SER A 338 18.38 -17.29 5.85
CA SER A 338 18.28 -17.17 7.32
C SER A 338 17.47 -15.96 7.81
N PHE A 339 17.27 -14.92 6.97
CA PHE A 339 16.61 -13.70 7.44
C PHE A 339 15.11 -13.89 7.75
N GLN A 340 14.72 -13.52 8.97
CA GLN A 340 13.36 -13.65 9.52
C GLN A 340 12.80 -12.37 10.16
N ALA A 341 13.51 -11.23 10.10
CA ALA A 341 13.03 -10.04 10.80
C ALA A 341 11.70 -9.53 10.22
N ALA A 342 10.82 -9.10 11.11
CA ALA A 342 9.57 -8.44 10.77
C ALA A 342 9.78 -6.92 10.74
N TRP A 343 9.04 -6.23 9.88
CA TRP A 343 9.00 -4.77 9.91
C TRP A 343 8.33 -4.31 11.22
N PRO A 344 8.93 -3.39 11.99
CA PRO A 344 8.32 -2.82 13.19
C PRO A 344 6.97 -2.18 12.87
N LYS A 345 5.99 -2.32 13.78
CA LYS A 345 4.64 -1.78 13.61
C LYS A 345 4.19 -1.12 14.91
N ALA A 346 3.50 0.01 14.78
CA ALA A 346 2.75 0.60 15.88
C ALA A 346 1.66 -0.39 16.35
N ALA A 347 1.39 -0.36 17.66
CA ALA A 347 0.53 -1.32 18.36
C ALA A 347 -0.96 -1.18 18.00
#